data_AF-A0AA35XJR8-F1
#
_entry.id   AF-A0AA35XJR8-F1
#
_cell.length_a   1.000
_cell.length_b   1.000
_cell.length_c   1.000
_cell.angle_alpha   90.00
_cell.angle_beta   90.00
_cell.angle_gamma   90.00
#
_symmetry.space_group_name_H-M   'P 1'
#
loop_
_entity.id
_entity.type
_entity.pdbx_description
1 polymer ?
#
loop_
_entity_poly.entity_id
_entity_poly.type
_entity_poly.pdbx_seq_one_letter_code
_entity_poly.pdbx_strand_id
1 'polypeptide(L)'
;MREKRLEAYALYESLPMPHTTKDDVWRRTVDMRTQDYWRRTRRHLSGFALEKYHPNAPTNGKPSAEALDYNDEETAGVLVQVDGQLQYASTTETLKKKGIYFADLHTALHEQPELLRTYFMSKAVTLETTLKSGNIAQYNKFDALHGAFWQGGYVLHVPKGVRVEEPLQVYIKMSEAEHADLSHTLIIAEEGSQVVILEDNSSTNPDAGGLHSGAVEIFAEQNANVTYAQIQQWNRQVWNIASHRAMVGRDAQLCWVTASFGGRMSKINQAVVLEGAGCNAQMLGLAFTDARQHLDVSTAQEHISPHTTSDLLYRTVLKDRSQTAWGGNIYVYPSANHTDAYQKNDNLLLSERAHADTLPGLEIQAHEEQLTMSQPRIIAYMKPVCGWSNGVRAIFAKYDLEYEDRDIINNENNYREMVQKTRQSYQPCVQIDDIVLADVSGDEVEEYLISEGIVQTSEAETDVPTDQACEDHGPSAVNIGFPST
;
A
#
# COMPACT_ATOMS: atom_id res chain seq x y z
N MET A 1 -28.69 5.85 1.72
CA MET A 1 -28.53 5.09 0.46
C MET A 1 -29.14 5.81 -0.75
N ARG A 2 -30.43 6.15 -0.78
CA ARG A 2 -31.03 6.88 -1.92
C ARG A 2 -30.25 8.16 -2.29
N GLU A 3 -29.91 8.97 -1.30
CA GLU A 3 -29.13 10.20 -1.50
C GLU A 3 -27.75 9.93 -2.12
N LYS A 4 -26.95 9.01 -1.54
CA LYS A 4 -25.67 8.54 -2.12
C LYS A 4 -25.81 8.10 -3.59
N ARG A 5 -26.88 7.39 -3.95
CA ARG A 5 -27.14 6.96 -5.35
C ARG A 5 -27.44 8.13 -6.28
N LEU A 6 -28.22 9.12 -5.82
CA LEU A 6 -28.53 10.32 -6.61
C LEU A 6 -27.30 11.21 -6.81
N GLU A 7 -26.45 11.33 -5.80
CA GLU A 7 -25.17 12.01 -5.89
C GLU A 7 -24.24 11.33 -6.91
N ALA A 8 -24.07 10.00 -6.80
CA ALA A 8 -23.30 9.21 -7.76
C ALA A 8 -23.86 9.34 -9.18
N TYR A 9 -25.19 9.37 -9.34
CA TYR A 9 -25.84 9.56 -10.64
C TYR A 9 -25.54 10.93 -11.24
N ALA A 10 -25.68 12.00 -10.46
CA ALA A 10 -25.37 13.36 -10.91
C ALA A 10 -23.89 13.48 -11.33
N LEU A 11 -22.98 12.88 -10.55
CA LEU A 11 -21.56 12.82 -10.90
C LEU A 11 -21.35 12.03 -12.21
N TYR A 12 -21.95 10.84 -12.33
CA TYR A 12 -21.87 10.01 -13.53
C TYR A 12 -22.32 10.75 -14.80
N GLU A 13 -23.43 11.50 -14.72
CA GLU A 13 -23.92 12.30 -15.85
C GLU A 13 -22.96 13.44 -16.22
N SER A 14 -22.31 14.05 -15.21
CA SER A 14 -21.37 15.15 -15.42
C SER A 14 -20.02 14.72 -16.03
N LEU A 15 -19.61 13.46 -15.79
CA LEU A 15 -18.32 12.95 -16.24
C LEU A 15 -18.39 12.50 -17.70
N PRO A 16 -17.43 12.89 -18.56
CA PRO A 16 -17.38 12.41 -19.94
C PRO A 16 -17.03 10.92 -19.98
N MET A 17 -17.49 10.21 -21.01
CA MET A 17 -16.91 8.90 -21.33
C MET A 17 -15.39 9.06 -21.49
N PRO A 18 -14.58 8.14 -20.95
CA PRO A 18 -13.13 8.22 -21.06
C PRO A 18 -12.72 8.30 -22.53
N HIS A 19 -12.33 9.49 -22.97
CA HIS A 19 -12.02 9.80 -24.35
C HIS A 19 -10.86 10.79 -24.39
N THR A 20 -9.79 10.33 -25.06
CA THR A 20 -8.57 11.05 -25.44
C THR A 20 -7.38 10.91 -24.50
N THR A 21 -6.24 11.35 -25.02
CA THR A 21 -4.89 11.22 -24.49
C THR A 21 -4.59 12.14 -23.30
N LYS A 22 -5.62 12.54 -22.55
CA LYS A 22 -5.54 13.49 -21.43
C LYS A 22 -6.31 13.03 -20.18
N ASP A 23 -7.05 11.92 -20.25
CA ASP A 23 -7.81 11.41 -19.09
C ASP A 23 -6.89 10.61 -18.17
N ASP A 24 -6.43 11.25 -17.10
CA ASP A 24 -5.46 10.67 -16.16
C ASP A 24 -6.07 9.58 -15.25
N VAL A 25 -7.40 9.54 -15.08
CA VAL A 25 -8.10 8.52 -14.24
C VAL A 25 -7.99 7.10 -14.80
N TRP A 26 -7.92 6.99 -16.13
CA TRP A 26 -7.69 5.72 -16.83
C TRP A 26 -6.20 5.43 -17.04
N ARG A 27 -5.34 6.39 -16.69
CA ARG A 27 -3.88 6.32 -16.72
C ARG A 27 -3.36 6.40 -15.28
N ARG A 28 -3.71 5.42 -14.44
CA ARG A 28 -3.36 5.42 -13.01
C ARG A 28 -1.86 5.19 -12.71
N THR A 29 -0.95 5.58 -13.60
CA THR A 29 0.51 5.49 -13.36
C THR A 29 1.10 6.89 -13.48
N VAL A 30 1.92 7.27 -12.50
CA VAL A 30 2.47 8.63 -12.24
C VAL A 30 3.26 9.22 -13.41
N ASP A 31 3.65 8.41 -14.40
CA ASP A 31 4.41 8.89 -15.56
C ASP A 31 4.07 8.19 -16.89
N MET A 32 2.79 8.09 -17.25
CA MET A 32 2.38 7.55 -18.56
C MET A 32 2.56 8.55 -19.72
N ARG A 33 3.77 9.09 -19.90
CA ARG A 33 4.15 9.91 -21.08
C ARG A 33 4.29 9.08 -22.37
N THR A 34 4.26 7.75 -22.32
CA THR A 34 4.23 6.95 -23.55
C THR A 34 2.81 6.88 -24.10
N GLN A 35 2.51 7.73 -25.09
CA GLN A 35 1.22 7.75 -25.80
C GLN A 35 0.79 6.37 -26.33
N ASP A 36 1.73 5.42 -26.50
CA ASP A 36 1.51 4.12 -27.13
C ASP A 36 0.77 3.08 -26.27
N TYR A 37 0.93 3.09 -24.94
CA TYR A 37 0.16 2.19 -24.05
C TYR A 37 -1.34 2.48 -24.13
N TRP A 38 -1.73 3.74 -23.87
CA TRP A 38 -3.14 4.12 -23.90
C TRP A 38 -3.73 4.01 -25.31
N ARG A 39 -2.94 4.28 -26.36
CA ARG A 39 -3.35 4.04 -27.74
C ARG A 39 -3.71 2.56 -27.98
N ARG A 40 -3.07 1.60 -27.29
CA ARG A 40 -3.39 0.16 -27.41
C ARG A 40 -4.64 -0.23 -26.63
N THR A 41 -4.76 0.10 -25.34
CA THR A 41 -5.98 -0.19 -24.57
C THR A 41 -7.22 0.46 -25.22
N ARG A 42 -7.11 1.71 -25.69
CA ARG A 42 -8.22 2.41 -26.36
C ARG A 42 -8.69 1.71 -27.63
N ARG A 43 -7.80 1.06 -28.40
CA ARG A 43 -8.21 0.32 -29.61
C ARG A 43 -9.13 -0.84 -29.26
N HIS A 44 -8.94 -1.45 -28.10
CA HIS A 44 -9.77 -2.56 -27.63
C HIS A 44 -11.14 -2.13 -27.12
N LEU A 45 -11.31 -0.86 -26.72
CA LEU A 45 -12.63 -0.25 -26.44
C LEU A 45 -13.46 0.02 -27.71
N SER A 46 -12.93 -0.24 -28.91
CA SER A 46 -13.70 -0.11 -30.14
C SER A 46 -14.91 -1.06 -30.13
N GLY A 47 -16.11 -0.47 -30.32
CA GLY A 47 -17.38 -1.19 -30.27
C GLY A 47 -17.96 -1.38 -28.88
N PHE A 48 -17.35 -0.81 -27.83
CA PHE A 48 -18.01 -0.65 -26.54
C PHE A 48 -19.07 0.44 -26.63
N ALA A 49 -20.31 0.08 -26.30
CA ALA A 49 -21.48 0.95 -26.25
C ALA A 49 -22.16 0.73 -24.89
N LEU A 50 -21.92 1.65 -23.95
CA LEU A 50 -22.39 1.51 -22.57
C LEU A 50 -23.93 1.44 -22.52
N GLU A 51 -24.59 2.21 -23.36
CA GLU A 51 -26.04 2.29 -23.52
C GLU A 51 -26.71 0.99 -23.98
N LYS A 52 -25.92 0.00 -24.42
CA LYS A 52 -26.40 -1.34 -24.77
C LYS A 52 -26.66 -2.21 -23.55
N TYR A 53 -25.98 -1.93 -22.43
CA TYR A 53 -26.02 -2.79 -21.26
C TYR A 53 -26.95 -2.22 -20.20
N HIS A 54 -27.77 -3.07 -19.60
CA HIS A 54 -28.79 -2.65 -18.65
C HIS A 54 -28.80 -3.58 -17.43
N PRO A 55 -28.91 -3.05 -16.21
CA PRO A 55 -29.26 -3.87 -15.06
C PRO A 55 -30.69 -4.37 -15.29
N ASN A 56 -30.87 -5.67 -15.49
CA ASN A 56 -32.21 -6.22 -15.74
C ASN A 56 -33.10 -6.01 -14.50
N ALA A 57 -34.38 -5.75 -14.74
CA ALA A 57 -35.39 -5.96 -13.70
C ALA A 57 -35.44 -7.46 -13.37
N PRO A 58 -35.72 -7.84 -12.10
CA PRO A 58 -35.98 -9.22 -11.71
C PRO A 58 -36.82 -9.97 -12.74
N THR A 59 -36.27 -11.00 -13.37
CA THR A 59 -37.08 -11.85 -14.25
C THR A 59 -37.80 -12.88 -13.39
N ASN A 60 -39.03 -13.22 -13.75
CA ASN A 60 -39.76 -14.34 -13.11
C ASN A 60 -39.27 -15.72 -13.62
N GLY A 61 -38.24 -15.75 -14.48
CA GLY A 61 -37.66 -16.96 -15.02
C GLY A 61 -36.75 -17.62 -13.99
N LYS A 62 -36.87 -18.94 -13.83
CA LYS A 62 -35.88 -19.69 -13.05
C LYS A 62 -34.58 -19.73 -13.87
N PRO A 63 -33.41 -19.46 -13.26
CA PRO A 63 -32.13 -19.64 -13.94
C PRO A 63 -31.95 -21.07 -14.46
N SER A 64 -31.08 -21.23 -15.46
CA SER A 64 -30.71 -22.56 -15.94
C SER A 64 -29.99 -23.37 -14.85
N ALA A 65 -29.96 -24.70 -14.99
CA ALA A 65 -29.22 -25.57 -14.07
C ALA A 65 -27.71 -25.25 -14.06
N GLU A 66 -27.14 -24.88 -15.21
CA GLU A 66 -25.74 -24.45 -15.35
C GLU A 66 -25.48 -23.14 -14.57
N ALA A 67 -26.45 -22.21 -14.60
CA ALA A 67 -26.38 -21.00 -13.78
C ALA A 67 -26.48 -21.29 -12.27
N LEU A 68 -26.95 -22.47 -11.88
CA LEU A 68 -27.04 -22.91 -10.49
C LEU A 68 -25.98 -23.96 -10.11
N ASP A 69 -24.94 -24.15 -10.93
CA ASP A 69 -23.83 -25.04 -10.59
C ASP A 69 -22.94 -24.43 -9.47
N TYR A 70 -22.87 -25.06 -8.30
CA TYR A 70 -22.04 -24.64 -7.17
C TYR A 70 -21.66 -25.85 -6.33
N ASN A 71 -20.60 -25.73 -5.54
CA ASN A 71 -20.21 -26.71 -4.55
C ASN A 71 -20.43 -26.14 -3.15
N ASP A 72 -21.16 -26.83 -2.29
CA ASP A 72 -21.35 -26.43 -0.89
C ASP A 72 -20.63 -27.35 0.11
N GLU A 73 -19.91 -28.37 -0.38
CA GLU A 73 -19.14 -29.30 0.45
C GLU A 73 -18.00 -28.56 1.18
N GLU A 74 -17.89 -28.84 2.48
CA GLU A 74 -16.85 -28.28 3.36
C GLU A 74 -16.82 -26.74 3.44
N THR A 75 -17.98 -26.09 3.26
CA THR A 75 -18.12 -24.62 3.34
C THR A 75 -18.82 -24.15 4.62
N ALA A 76 -18.42 -22.96 5.09
CA ALA A 76 -19.06 -22.24 6.17
C ALA A 76 -20.40 -21.59 5.77
N GLY A 77 -20.52 -21.26 4.49
CA GLY A 77 -21.70 -20.67 3.88
C GLY A 77 -21.48 -20.43 2.38
N VAL A 78 -22.60 -20.35 1.66
CA VAL A 78 -22.63 -20.20 0.20
C VAL A 78 -23.68 -19.15 -0.18
N LEU A 79 -23.32 -18.25 -1.11
CA LEU A 79 -24.24 -17.36 -1.81
C LEU A 79 -24.13 -17.59 -3.31
N VAL A 80 -25.26 -17.71 -4.00
CA VAL A 80 -25.32 -17.82 -5.46
C VAL A 80 -26.21 -16.72 -6.01
N GLN A 81 -25.65 -15.91 -6.90
CA GLN A 81 -26.33 -14.84 -7.60
C GLN A 81 -26.27 -15.05 -9.10
N VAL A 82 -27.38 -14.79 -9.78
CA VAL A 82 -27.49 -14.82 -11.24
C VAL A 82 -28.12 -13.51 -11.68
N ASP A 83 -27.44 -12.80 -12.56
CA ASP A 83 -27.87 -11.52 -13.15
C ASP A 83 -28.30 -10.49 -12.07
N GLY A 84 -27.50 -10.38 -11.01
CA GLY A 84 -27.72 -9.46 -9.89
C GLY A 84 -28.79 -9.92 -8.88
N GLN A 85 -29.34 -11.13 -9.01
CA GLN A 85 -30.39 -11.66 -8.14
C GLN A 85 -29.91 -12.83 -7.29
N LEU A 86 -30.28 -12.85 -6.01
CA LEU A 86 -30.03 -13.99 -5.14
C LEU A 86 -30.88 -15.20 -5.55
N GLN A 87 -30.21 -16.33 -5.79
CA GLN A 87 -30.84 -17.62 -6.14
C GLN A 87 -30.74 -18.63 -5.01
N TYR A 88 -29.64 -18.61 -4.28
CA TYR A 88 -29.39 -19.52 -3.16
C TYR A 88 -28.55 -18.84 -2.10
N ALA A 89 -28.89 -19.07 -0.84
CA ALA A 89 -28.13 -18.64 0.32
C ALA A 89 -28.19 -19.71 1.41
N SER A 90 -27.05 -20.07 1.96
CA SER A 90 -26.96 -20.95 3.11
C SER A 90 -25.78 -20.54 3.98
N THR A 91 -25.96 -20.64 5.29
CA THR A 91 -24.91 -20.38 6.28
C THR A 91 -25.10 -21.39 7.40
N THR A 92 -24.00 -21.99 7.86
CA THR A 92 -24.07 -22.98 8.95
C THR A 92 -24.59 -22.35 10.24
N GLU A 93 -25.28 -23.15 11.05
CA GLU A 93 -25.74 -22.73 12.38
C GLU A 93 -24.57 -22.34 13.29
N THR A 94 -23.39 -22.92 13.08
CA THR A 94 -22.15 -22.55 13.79
C THR A 94 -21.75 -21.11 13.50
N LEU A 95 -21.77 -20.69 12.23
CA LEU A 95 -21.45 -19.29 11.86
C LEU A 95 -22.47 -18.31 12.42
N LYS A 96 -23.77 -18.63 12.33
CA LYS A 96 -24.83 -17.78 12.89
C LYS A 96 -24.66 -17.59 14.40
N LYS A 97 -24.32 -18.66 15.14
CA LYS A 97 -24.05 -18.59 16.59
C LYS A 97 -22.81 -17.76 16.93
N LYS A 98 -21.82 -17.71 16.04
CA LYS A 98 -20.63 -16.83 16.17
C LYS A 98 -20.93 -15.36 15.83
N GLY A 99 -22.17 -15.03 15.43
CA GLY A 99 -22.59 -13.66 15.15
C GLY A 99 -22.15 -13.13 13.79
N ILE A 100 -21.68 -14.01 12.88
CA ILE A 100 -21.26 -13.61 11.53
C ILE A 100 -22.49 -13.25 10.71
N TYR A 101 -22.42 -12.09 10.03
CA TYR A 101 -23.44 -11.67 9.08
C TYR A 101 -22.96 -11.96 7.66
N PHE A 102 -23.74 -12.73 6.89
CA PHE A 102 -23.43 -13.08 5.51
C PHE A 102 -24.72 -13.16 4.70
N ALA A 103 -24.96 -12.15 3.87
CA ALA A 103 -26.19 -12.02 3.08
C ALA A 103 -25.93 -11.23 1.80
N ASP A 104 -26.85 -11.33 0.84
CA ASP A 104 -26.82 -10.46 -0.34
C ASP A 104 -27.03 -8.99 0.04
N LEU A 105 -26.52 -8.09 -0.79
CA LEU A 105 -26.52 -6.66 -0.52
C LEU A 105 -27.94 -6.10 -0.39
N HIS A 106 -28.93 -6.62 -1.13
CA HIS A 106 -30.31 -6.14 -1.03
C HIS A 106 -30.91 -6.47 0.34
N THR A 107 -30.69 -7.69 0.84
CA THR A 107 -31.08 -8.07 2.21
C THR A 107 -30.36 -7.21 3.27
N ALA A 108 -29.05 -6.98 3.10
CA ALA A 108 -28.25 -6.16 4.01
C ALA A 108 -28.73 -4.71 4.11
N LEU A 109 -29.30 -4.12 3.03
CA LEU A 109 -29.90 -2.78 3.09
C LEU A 109 -31.02 -2.66 4.11
N HIS A 110 -31.77 -3.74 4.31
CA HIS A 110 -32.92 -3.77 5.21
C HIS A 110 -32.50 -4.20 6.62
N GLU A 111 -31.61 -5.19 6.73
CA GLU A 111 -31.23 -5.78 8.01
C GLU A 111 -30.05 -5.07 8.70
N GLN A 112 -29.09 -4.54 7.93
CA GLN A 112 -27.85 -3.93 8.44
C GLN A 112 -27.57 -2.54 7.81
N PRO A 113 -28.53 -1.59 7.83
CA PRO A 113 -28.37 -0.29 7.18
C PRO A 113 -27.23 0.57 7.77
N GLU A 114 -26.92 0.44 9.07
CA GLU A 114 -25.84 1.19 9.71
C GLU A 114 -24.46 0.73 9.26
N LEU A 115 -24.31 -0.58 9.01
CA LEU A 115 -23.08 -1.15 8.46
C LEU A 115 -22.78 -0.55 7.08
N LEU A 116 -23.80 -0.51 6.21
CA LEU A 116 -23.68 0.10 4.88
C LEU A 116 -23.44 1.61 4.93
N ARG A 117 -24.05 2.33 5.88
CA ARG A 117 -23.75 3.77 6.04
C ARG A 117 -22.27 4.00 6.37
N THR A 118 -21.70 3.14 7.20
CA THR A 118 -20.32 3.25 7.70
C THR A 118 -19.31 2.87 6.62
N TYR A 119 -19.51 1.75 5.93
CA TYR A 119 -18.47 1.17 5.07
C TYR A 119 -18.75 1.29 3.57
N PHE A 120 -20.01 1.22 3.12
CA PHE A 120 -20.32 1.18 1.70
C PHE A 120 -19.95 2.50 1.01
N MET A 121 -19.01 2.38 0.07
CA MET A 121 -18.39 3.44 -0.70
C MET A 121 -18.01 4.66 0.13
N SER A 122 -17.48 4.43 1.34
CA SER A 122 -17.14 5.50 2.29
C SER A 122 -15.65 5.82 2.32
N LYS A 123 -14.79 4.81 2.11
CA LYS A 123 -13.34 4.95 2.30
C LYS A 123 -12.50 4.12 1.32
N ALA A 124 -12.92 2.88 1.04
CA ALA A 124 -12.18 2.02 0.11
C ALA A 124 -12.50 2.44 -1.33
N VAL A 125 -13.63 2.03 -1.90
CA VAL A 125 -14.06 2.48 -3.24
C VAL A 125 -14.95 3.70 -3.09
N THR A 126 -14.45 4.87 -3.43
CA THR A 126 -15.15 6.15 -3.26
C THR A 126 -15.49 6.79 -4.60
N LEU A 127 -16.46 7.71 -4.61
CA LEU A 127 -16.77 8.51 -5.81
C LEU A 127 -15.62 9.44 -6.20
N GLU A 128 -14.90 9.95 -5.20
CA GLU A 128 -13.68 10.74 -5.35
C GLU A 128 -12.45 9.86 -5.09
N THR A 129 -11.43 9.89 -5.95
CA THR A 129 -10.21 9.11 -5.74
C THR A 129 -9.41 9.65 -4.56
N THR A 130 -9.04 8.80 -3.61
CA THR A 130 -8.25 9.19 -2.42
C THR A 130 -6.74 9.26 -2.68
N LEU A 131 -6.28 8.91 -3.88
CA LEU A 131 -4.87 8.99 -4.30
C LEU A 131 -4.41 10.46 -4.34
N LYS A 132 -3.48 10.82 -3.45
CA LYS A 132 -2.81 12.14 -3.43
C LYS A 132 -1.46 12.12 -4.18
N SER A 133 -1.38 11.43 -5.32
CA SER A 133 -0.21 11.49 -6.19
C SER A 133 -0.54 12.17 -7.52
N GLY A 134 0.04 13.37 -7.73
CA GLY A 134 0.04 14.07 -9.01
C GLY A 134 -1.33 14.44 -9.61
N ASN A 135 -1.32 14.77 -10.91
CA ASN A 135 -2.47 15.18 -11.72
C ASN A 135 -3.45 14.01 -12.03
N ILE A 136 -3.74 13.12 -11.07
CA ILE A 136 -4.77 12.09 -11.27
C ILE A 136 -6.13 12.78 -11.15
N ALA A 137 -7.00 12.59 -12.15
CA ALA A 137 -8.32 13.20 -12.08
C ALA A 137 -9.15 12.60 -10.93
N GLN A 138 -9.80 13.49 -10.19
CA GLN A 138 -10.42 13.21 -8.90
C GLN A 138 -11.61 12.25 -8.95
N TYR A 139 -12.19 11.99 -10.13
CA TYR A 139 -13.45 11.24 -10.23
C TYR A 139 -13.43 10.24 -11.39
N ASN A 140 -13.93 9.03 -11.16
CA ASN A 140 -14.03 7.97 -12.16
C ASN A 140 -15.48 7.74 -12.59
N LYS A 141 -15.77 7.84 -13.90
CA LYS A 141 -17.12 7.65 -14.45
C LYS A 141 -17.71 6.28 -14.12
N PHE A 142 -16.90 5.21 -14.08
CA PHE A 142 -17.41 3.86 -13.80
C PHE A 142 -17.63 3.61 -12.30
N ASP A 143 -16.85 4.26 -11.43
CA ASP A 143 -17.12 4.24 -9.99
C ASP A 143 -18.42 5.02 -9.68
N ALA A 144 -18.65 6.13 -10.38
CA ALA A 144 -19.91 6.88 -10.31
C ALA A 144 -21.09 6.11 -10.90
N LEU A 145 -20.92 5.44 -12.05
CA LEU A 145 -21.92 4.52 -12.63
C LEU A 145 -22.29 3.43 -11.62
N HIS A 146 -21.28 2.76 -11.06
CA HIS A 146 -21.48 1.72 -10.06
C HIS A 146 -22.23 2.27 -8.84
N GLY A 147 -21.79 3.38 -8.25
CA GLY A 147 -22.45 4.00 -7.09
C GLY A 147 -23.91 4.42 -7.35
N ALA A 148 -24.25 4.78 -8.59
CA ALA A 148 -25.61 5.13 -8.97
C ALA A 148 -26.52 3.90 -9.17
N PHE A 149 -25.96 2.85 -9.77
CA PHE A 149 -26.76 1.76 -10.36
C PHE A 149 -26.59 0.40 -9.71
N TRP A 150 -25.61 0.19 -8.81
CA TRP A 150 -25.31 -1.11 -8.19
C TRP A 150 -26.54 -1.97 -7.88
N GLN A 151 -26.38 -3.27 -8.18
CA GLN A 151 -27.33 -4.34 -7.92
C GLN A 151 -26.55 -5.64 -7.72
N GLY A 152 -27.06 -6.51 -6.85
CA GLY A 152 -26.34 -7.73 -6.47
C GLY A 152 -25.09 -7.45 -5.63
N GLY A 153 -24.27 -8.47 -5.45
CA GLY A 153 -23.17 -8.49 -4.50
C GLY A 153 -23.65 -8.83 -3.08
N TYR A 154 -22.73 -8.80 -2.11
CA TYR A 154 -22.98 -9.31 -0.77
C TYR A 154 -22.26 -8.51 0.30
N VAL A 155 -22.72 -8.69 1.54
CA VAL A 155 -22.09 -8.16 2.73
C VAL A 155 -21.66 -9.32 3.61
N LEU A 156 -20.39 -9.31 3.99
CA LEU A 156 -19.81 -10.18 5.00
C LEU A 156 -19.28 -9.32 6.15
N HIS A 157 -19.80 -9.53 7.35
CA HIS A 157 -19.28 -8.92 8.57
C HIS A 157 -18.89 -10.01 9.57
N VAL A 158 -17.60 -10.02 9.94
CA VAL A 158 -17.00 -10.98 10.87
C VAL A 158 -16.69 -10.23 12.18
N PRO A 159 -17.37 -10.54 13.30
CA PRO A 159 -17.20 -9.81 14.54
C PRO A 159 -15.82 -9.97 15.18
N LYS A 160 -15.49 -9.05 16.09
CA LYS A 160 -14.23 -9.02 16.84
C LYS A 160 -13.87 -10.39 17.44
N GLY A 161 -12.65 -10.85 17.17
CA GLY A 161 -12.08 -12.10 17.71
C GLY A 161 -12.70 -13.38 17.15
N VAL A 162 -13.63 -13.30 16.20
CA VAL A 162 -14.27 -14.47 15.60
C VAL A 162 -13.38 -15.06 14.52
N ARG A 163 -13.13 -16.37 14.60
CA ARG A 163 -12.40 -17.13 13.58
C ARG A 163 -13.33 -18.08 12.85
N VAL A 164 -13.34 -18.01 11.52
CA VAL A 164 -14.04 -18.93 10.62
C VAL A 164 -13.03 -19.97 10.12
N GLU A 165 -13.30 -21.25 10.39
CA GLU A 165 -12.39 -22.34 10.05
C GLU A 165 -12.57 -22.77 8.58
N GLU A 166 -13.82 -22.93 8.15
CA GLU A 166 -14.19 -23.28 6.79
C GLU A 166 -14.37 -22.03 5.89
N PRO A 167 -14.07 -22.11 4.58
CA PRO A 167 -14.24 -20.99 3.68
C PRO A 167 -15.72 -20.66 3.43
N LEU A 168 -15.99 -19.37 3.20
CA LEU A 168 -17.25 -18.90 2.61
C LEU A 168 -17.11 -18.88 1.09
N GLN A 169 -18.14 -19.28 0.38
CA GLN A 169 -18.14 -19.28 -1.09
C GLN A 169 -19.23 -18.38 -1.66
N VAL A 170 -18.88 -17.67 -2.73
CA VAL A 170 -19.80 -16.79 -3.45
C VAL A 170 -19.69 -17.05 -4.94
N TYR A 171 -20.82 -17.20 -5.60
CA TYR A 171 -20.92 -17.35 -7.05
C TYR A 171 -21.72 -16.19 -7.62
N ILE A 172 -21.10 -15.37 -8.47
CA ILE A 172 -21.75 -14.27 -9.18
C ILE A 172 -21.75 -14.58 -10.67
N LYS A 173 -22.92 -14.87 -11.21
CA LYS A 173 -23.06 -15.39 -12.57
C LYS A 173 -23.84 -14.45 -13.46
N MET A 174 -23.39 -14.40 -14.72
CA MET A 174 -24.07 -13.67 -15.78
C MET A 174 -24.63 -14.65 -16.80
N SER A 175 -25.92 -14.58 -17.09
CA SER A 175 -26.60 -15.51 -18.01
C SER A 175 -27.27 -14.82 -19.19
N GLU A 176 -27.81 -13.62 -18.95
CA GLU A 176 -28.59 -12.88 -19.95
C GLU A 176 -27.71 -12.06 -20.90
N ALA A 177 -28.16 -11.92 -22.14
CA ALA A 177 -27.54 -11.03 -23.10
C ALA A 177 -27.82 -9.57 -22.75
N GLU A 178 -26.83 -8.71 -22.98
CA GLU A 178 -26.91 -7.26 -22.76
C GLU A 178 -27.13 -6.89 -21.28
N HIS A 179 -26.91 -7.85 -20.37
CA HIS A 179 -26.95 -7.62 -18.93
C HIS A 179 -25.75 -6.77 -18.48
N ALA A 180 -26.03 -5.79 -17.61
CA ALA A 180 -25.01 -5.14 -16.81
C ALA A 180 -25.04 -5.76 -15.41
N ASP A 181 -23.98 -6.43 -14.98
CA ASP A 181 -23.72 -6.83 -13.60
C ASP A 181 -22.96 -5.71 -12.88
N LEU A 182 -23.53 -5.15 -11.82
CA LEU A 182 -22.94 -4.07 -11.01
C LEU A 182 -22.85 -4.53 -9.55
N SER A 183 -22.44 -5.79 -9.36
CA SER A 183 -22.32 -6.43 -8.06
C SER A 183 -21.29 -5.72 -7.19
N HIS A 184 -21.63 -5.56 -5.91
CA HIS A 184 -20.76 -4.93 -4.92
C HIS A 184 -20.48 -5.88 -3.76
N THR A 185 -19.21 -6.25 -3.61
CA THR A 185 -18.73 -7.09 -2.50
C THR A 185 -18.21 -6.20 -1.38
N LEU A 186 -18.79 -6.33 -0.19
CA LEU A 186 -18.36 -5.62 1.01
C LEU A 186 -17.98 -6.63 2.11
N ILE A 187 -16.69 -6.69 2.44
CA ILE A 187 -16.14 -7.55 3.49
C ILE A 187 -15.62 -6.68 4.63
N ILE A 188 -16.08 -6.93 5.84
CA ILE A 188 -15.66 -6.24 7.05
C ILE A 188 -15.24 -7.29 8.07
N ALA A 189 -13.94 -7.35 8.34
CA ALA A 189 -13.34 -8.22 9.32
C ALA A 189 -12.87 -7.37 10.51
N GLU A 190 -13.60 -7.44 11.63
CA GLU A 190 -13.28 -6.66 12.83
C GLU A 190 -11.99 -7.13 13.52
N GLU A 191 -11.61 -6.42 14.58
CA GLU A 191 -10.35 -6.64 15.29
C GLU A 191 -10.12 -8.12 15.66
N GLY A 192 -8.97 -8.66 15.28
CA GLY A 192 -8.58 -10.04 15.61
C GLY A 192 -9.47 -11.13 14.99
N SER A 193 -10.32 -10.80 14.03
CA SER A 193 -11.14 -11.78 13.33
C SER A 193 -10.35 -12.50 12.21
N GLN A 194 -10.82 -13.67 11.78
CA GLN A 194 -10.20 -14.42 10.70
C GLN A 194 -11.25 -15.03 9.77
N VAL A 195 -11.05 -14.89 8.46
CA VAL A 195 -11.94 -15.46 7.45
C VAL A 195 -11.25 -15.75 6.11
N VAL A 196 -11.74 -16.79 5.43
CA VAL A 196 -11.37 -17.13 4.05
C VAL A 196 -12.63 -17.04 3.18
N ILE A 197 -12.53 -16.33 2.05
CA ILE A 197 -13.62 -16.17 1.09
C ILE A 197 -13.12 -16.58 -0.30
N LEU A 198 -13.91 -17.40 -0.97
CA LEU A 198 -13.72 -17.79 -2.36
C LEU A 198 -14.87 -17.23 -3.20
N GLU A 199 -14.57 -16.37 -4.17
CA GLU A 199 -15.56 -15.76 -5.07
C GLU A 199 -15.33 -16.25 -6.51
N ASP A 200 -16.36 -16.80 -7.14
CA ASP A 200 -16.38 -17.21 -8.55
C ASP A 200 -17.28 -16.27 -9.35
N ASN A 201 -16.70 -15.64 -10.36
CA ASN A 201 -17.37 -14.71 -11.25
C ASN A 201 -17.36 -15.28 -12.67
N SER A 202 -18.49 -15.77 -13.17
CA SER A 202 -18.52 -16.54 -14.42
C SER A 202 -19.73 -16.26 -15.32
N SER A 203 -19.54 -16.40 -16.63
CA SER A 203 -20.65 -16.38 -17.59
C SER A 203 -21.16 -17.77 -17.85
N THR A 204 -22.48 -17.94 -17.90
CA THR A 204 -23.12 -19.24 -18.16
C THR A 204 -23.49 -19.41 -19.64
N ASN A 205 -23.76 -18.31 -20.34
CA ASN A 205 -23.93 -18.29 -21.79
C ASN A 205 -22.62 -17.83 -22.47
N PRO A 206 -21.99 -18.62 -23.35
CA PRO A 206 -20.71 -18.27 -23.97
C PRO A 206 -20.81 -17.16 -25.05
N ASP A 207 -22.00 -16.92 -25.59
CA ASP A 207 -22.23 -16.01 -26.72
C ASP A 207 -22.93 -14.71 -26.31
N ALA A 208 -23.43 -14.62 -25.07
CA ALA A 208 -24.09 -13.43 -24.54
C ALA A 208 -23.09 -12.30 -24.26
N GLY A 209 -23.26 -11.16 -24.92
CA GLY A 209 -22.52 -9.94 -24.53
C GLY A 209 -23.01 -9.40 -23.19
N GLY A 210 -22.12 -8.82 -22.40
CA GLY A 210 -22.48 -8.24 -21.11
C GLY A 210 -21.46 -7.20 -20.63
N LEU A 211 -21.82 -6.50 -19.56
CA LEU A 211 -20.93 -5.58 -18.85
C LEU A 211 -20.87 -6.02 -17.40
N HIS A 212 -19.69 -6.33 -16.87
CA HIS A 212 -19.46 -6.32 -15.43
C HIS A 212 -18.82 -4.99 -15.07
N SER A 213 -19.45 -4.23 -14.18
CA SER A 213 -18.88 -3.04 -13.56
C SER A 213 -19.06 -3.11 -12.05
N GLY A 214 -18.34 -4.05 -11.43
CA GLY A 214 -18.41 -4.34 -10.00
C GLY A 214 -17.39 -3.61 -9.15
N ALA A 215 -17.61 -3.68 -7.84
CA ALA A 215 -16.72 -3.15 -6.83
C ALA A 215 -16.47 -4.17 -5.71
N VAL A 216 -15.24 -4.16 -5.18
CA VAL A 216 -14.86 -4.97 -4.02
C VAL A 216 -14.26 -4.04 -2.98
N GLU A 217 -14.85 -3.99 -1.79
CA GLU A 217 -14.36 -3.27 -0.62
C GLU A 217 -14.03 -4.27 0.50
N ILE A 218 -12.78 -4.29 0.95
CA ILE A 218 -12.34 -5.14 2.08
C ILE A 218 -11.82 -4.24 3.19
N PHE A 219 -12.38 -4.37 4.39
CA PHE A 219 -11.92 -3.71 5.60
C PHE A 219 -11.38 -4.78 6.55
N ALA A 220 -10.05 -4.89 6.63
CA ALA A 220 -9.37 -5.75 7.59
C ALA A 220 -8.92 -4.88 8.76
N GLU A 221 -9.71 -4.86 9.84
CA GLU A 221 -9.42 -4.07 11.03
C GLU A 221 -8.22 -4.63 11.81
N GLN A 222 -7.83 -3.96 12.89
CA GLN A 222 -6.61 -4.28 13.63
C GLN A 222 -6.47 -5.79 13.96
N ASN A 223 -5.31 -6.39 13.70
CA ASN A 223 -5.06 -7.83 13.92
C ASN A 223 -5.98 -8.80 13.15
N ALA A 224 -6.81 -8.32 12.22
CA ALA A 224 -7.66 -9.21 11.41
C ALA A 224 -6.80 -9.99 10.39
N ASN A 225 -7.23 -11.20 10.04
CA ASN A 225 -6.60 -12.03 9.02
C ASN A 225 -7.62 -12.42 7.95
N VAL A 226 -7.49 -11.83 6.77
CA VAL A 226 -8.43 -12.01 5.66
C VAL A 226 -7.72 -12.66 4.49
N THR A 227 -8.26 -13.78 4.02
CA THR A 227 -7.91 -14.33 2.70
C THR A 227 -9.10 -14.18 1.78
N TYR A 228 -8.94 -13.45 0.69
CA TYR A 228 -9.95 -13.29 -0.35
C TYR A 228 -9.38 -13.77 -1.68
N ALA A 229 -9.99 -14.81 -2.25
CA ALA A 229 -9.59 -15.36 -3.53
C ALA A 229 -10.75 -15.24 -4.53
N GLN A 230 -10.51 -14.53 -5.62
CA GLN A 230 -11.47 -14.36 -6.70
C GLN A 230 -10.98 -15.07 -7.96
N ILE A 231 -11.85 -15.90 -8.55
CA ILE A 231 -11.68 -16.48 -9.87
C ILE A 231 -12.68 -15.82 -10.82
N GLN A 232 -12.18 -15.24 -11.90
CA GLN A 232 -12.98 -14.55 -12.90
C GLN A 232 -12.87 -15.26 -14.25
N GLN A 233 -14.01 -15.72 -14.76
CA GLN A 233 -14.17 -16.46 -16.02
C GLN A 233 -15.43 -15.99 -16.79
N TRP A 234 -15.48 -14.70 -17.07
CA TRP A 234 -16.47 -14.13 -17.99
C TRP A 234 -16.28 -14.67 -19.41
N ASN A 235 -17.36 -14.76 -20.20
CA ASN A 235 -17.25 -15.18 -21.59
C ASN A 235 -16.49 -14.13 -22.44
N ARG A 236 -16.20 -14.47 -23.70
CA ARG A 236 -15.40 -13.64 -24.62
C ARG A 236 -16.14 -12.41 -25.17
N GLN A 237 -17.39 -12.18 -24.78
CA GLN A 237 -18.21 -11.04 -25.19
C GLN A 237 -18.37 -10.00 -24.07
N VAL A 238 -18.00 -10.34 -22.82
CA VAL A 238 -18.16 -9.46 -21.66
C VAL A 238 -17.08 -8.38 -21.59
N TRP A 239 -17.51 -7.15 -21.32
CA TRP A 239 -16.64 -6.06 -20.89
C TRP A 239 -16.57 -6.04 -19.37
N ASN A 240 -15.38 -6.04 -18.79
CA ASN A 240 -15.17 -6.11 -17.35
C ASN A 240 -14.44 -4.85 -16.89
N ILE A 241 -15.10 -3.97 -16.14
CA ILE A 241 -14.54 -2.70 -15.67
C ILE A 241 -14.75 -2.60 -14.16
N ALA A 242 -13.75 -2.98 -13.37
CA ALA A 242 -13.93 -3.18 -11.93
C ALA A 242 -12.99 -2.31 -11.08
N SER A 243 -13.46 -1.95 -9.89
CA SER A 243 -12.69 -1.21 -8.88
C SER A 243 -12.66 -1.96 -7.56
N HIS A 244 -11.47 -2.42 -7.18
CA HIS A 244 -11.23 -3.23 -6.01
C HIS A 244 -10.31 -2.47 -5.05
N ARG A 245 -10.69 -2.34 -3.79
CA ARG A 245 -9.87 -1.64 -2.79
C ARG A 245 -9.99 -2.28 -1.42
N ALA A 246 -8.85 -2.50 -0.77
CA ALA A 246 -8.80 -2.95 0.61
C ALA A 246 -8.17 -1.89 1.52
N MET A 247 -8.71 -1.75 2.72
CA MET A 247 -8.15 -1.00 3.83
C MET A 247 -7.61 -1.99 4.85
N VAL A 248 -6.31 -1.91 5.15
CA VAL A 248 -5.61 -2.84 6.04
C VAL A 248 -5.18 -2.08 7.30
N GLY A 249 -5.80 -2.44 8.43
CA GLY A 249 -5.60 -1.86 9.74
C GLY A 249 -4.34 -2.38 10.45
N ARG A 250 -4.07 -1.84 11.64
CA ARG A 250 -2.80 -2.09 12.36
C ARG A 250 -2.60 -3.58 12.64
N ASP A 251 -1.41 -4.11 12.37
CA ASP A 251 -1.07 -5.52 12.56
C ASP A 251 -1.99 -6.52 11.81
N ALA A 252 -2.83 -6.05 10.89
CA ALA A 252 -3.73 -6.89 10.11
C ALA A 252 -3.00 -7.53 8.92
N GLN A 253 -3.52 -8.67 8.47
CA GLN A 253 -2.98 -9.44 7.36
C GLN A 253 -4.06 -9.63 6.28
N LEU A 254 -3.70 -9.30 5.04
CA LEU A 254 -4.53 -9.54 3.87
C LEU A 254 -3.78 -10.41 2.86
N CYS A 255 -4.38 -11.54 2.48
CA CYS A 255 -3.99 -12.30 1.29
C CYS A 255 -5.07 -12.14 0.22
N TRP A 256 -4.75 -11.43 -0.86
CA TRP A 256 -5.65 -11.20 -1.97
C TRP A 256 -5.19 -11.98 -3.20
N VAL A 257 -5.94 -13.01 -3.57
CA VAL A 257 -5.69 -13.81 -4.77
C VAL A 257 -6.67 -13.41 -5.87
N THR A 258 -6.17 -13.11 -7.06
CA THR A 258 -6.99 -12.81 -8.24
C THR A 258 -6.57 -13.71 -9.40
N ALA A 259 -7.50 -14.49 -9.94
CA ALA A 259 -7.30 -15.30 -11.13
C ALA A 259 -8.22 -14.83 -12.27
N SER A 260 -7.67 -14.43 -13.42
CA SER A 260 -8.44 -13.90 -14.55
C SER A 260 -8.24 -14.73 -15.82
N PHE A 261 -9.34 -15.32 -16.30
CA PHE A 261 -9.35 -16.24 -17.45
C PHE A 261 -10.28 -15.79 -18.59
N GLY A 262 -11.12 -14.79 -18.33
CA GLY A 262 -12.26 -14.47 -19.18
C GLY A 262 -12.37 -13.02 -19.60
N GLY A 263 -13.43 -12.71 -20.35
CA GLY A 263 -13.75 -11.36 -20.82
C GLY A 263 -13.21 -11.06 -22.22
N ARG A 264 -13.95 -10.23 -22.96
CA ARG A 264 -13.48 -9.58 -24.19
C ARG A 264 -12.35 -8.61 -23.86
N MET A 265 -12.62 -7.74 -22.90
CA MET A 265 -11.70 -6.74 -22.39
C MET A 265 -11.96 -6.53 -20.91
N SER A 266 -10.89 -6.49 -20.13
CA SER A 266 -10.92 -6.20 -18.70
C SER A 266 -10.12 -4.93 -18.42
N LYS A 267 -10.67 -4.00 -17.65
CA LYS A 267 -9.98 -2.91 -16.95
C LYS A 267 -10.23 -3.05 -15.46
N ILE A 268 -9.24 -3.50 -14.72
CA ILE A 268 -9.36 -3.70 -13.28
C ILE A 268 -8.44 -2.70 -12.59
N ASN A 269 -8.96 -1.98 -11.61
CA ASN A 269 -8.14 -1.18 -10.71
C ASN A 269 -8.18 -1.84 -9.34
N GLN A 270 -7.04 -2.33 -8.85
CA GLN A 270 -6.93 -3.04 -7.59
C GLN A 270 -5.93 -2.34 -6.67
N ALA A 271 -6.37 -1.94 -5.48
CA ALA A 271 -5.53 -1.23 -4.53
C ALA A 271 -5.59 -1.86 -3.14
N VAL A 272 -4.45 -1.90 -2.46
CA VAL A 272 -4.37 -2.16 -1.02
C VAL A 272 -3.81 -0.92 -0.34
N VAL A 273 -4.51 -0.48 0.70
CA VAL A 273 -4.12 0.67 1.52
C VAL A 273 -3.66 0.14 2.86
N LEU A 274 -2.35 0.17 3.07
CA LEU A 274 -1.70 -0.23 4.31
C LEU A 274 -1.77 0.96 5.29
N GLU A 275 -2.95 1.08 5.91
CA GLU A 275 -3.33 2.23 6.72
C GLU A 275 -2.80 2.12 8.16
N GLY A 276 -2.76 0.92 8.74
CA GLY A 276 -2.24 0.74 10.09
C GLY A 276 -0.77 0.31 10.12
N ALA A 277 -0.04 0.71 11.16
CA ALA A 277 1.35 0.29 11.34
C ALA A 277 1.46 -1.25 11.49
N GLY A 278 2.57 -1.84 11.06
CA GLY A 278 2.80 -3.28 11.21
C GLY A 278 1.96 -4.18 10.29
N CYS A 279 1.07 -3.60 9.47
CA CYS A 279 0.17 -4.39 8.65
C CYS A 279 0.84 -4.97 7.39
N ASN A 280 0.26 -6.06 6.89
CA ASN A 280 0.81 -6.81 5.77
C ASN A 280 -0.26 -7.10 4.69
N ALA A 281 0.10 -6.93 3.42
CA ALA A 281 -0.76 -7.31 2.30
C ALA A 281 0.01 -8.11 1.22
N GLN A 282 -0.50 -9.28 0.87
CA GLN A 282 -0.06 -10.07 -0.29
C GLN A 282 -1.08 -9.94 -1.42
N MET A 283 -0.59 -9.64 -2.63
CA MET A 283 -1.40 -9.53 -3.84
C MET A 283 -0.91 -10.54 -4.88
N LEU A 284 -1.62 -11.66 -5.01
CA LEU A 284 -1.25 -12.78 -5.86
C LEU A 284 -2.15 -12.83 -7.09
N GLY A 285 -1.58 -12.55 -8.26
CA GLY A 285 -2.30 -12.53 -9.53
C GLY A 285 -1.91 -13.69 -10.44
N LEU A 286 -2.91 -14.33 -11.04
CA LEU A 286 -2.74 -15.27 -12.15
C LEU A 286 -3.65 -14.89 -13.31
N ALA A 287 -3.14 -14.91 -14.54
CA ALA A 287 -3.98 -14.76 -15.72
C ALA A 287 -3.59 -15.70 -16.86
N PHE A 288 -4.60 -16.17 -17.59
CA PHE A 288 -4.42 -16.80 -18.90
C PHE A 288 -5.31 -16.09 -19.90
N THR A 289 -4.74 -15.62 -21.01
CA THR A 289 -5.49 -14.93 -22.07
C THR A 289 -5.21 -15.57 -23.42
N ASP A 290 -6.23 -15.65 -24.27
CA ASP A 290 -6.10 -16.21 -25.62
C ASP A 290 -6.89 -15.43 -26.68
N ALA A 291 -6.93 -15.94 -27.91
CA ALA A 291 -7.55 -15.33 -29.08
C ALA A 291 -7.24 -13.84 -29.26
N ARG A 292 -8.14 -12.95 -28.80
CA ARG A 292 -8.04 -11.48 -28.92
C ARG A 292 -8.42 -10.77 -27.62
N GLN A 293 -8.39 -11.47 -26.48
CA GLN A 293 -8.68 -10.87 -25.19
C GLN A 293 -7.68 -9.75 -24.87
N HIS A 294 -8.14 -8.72 -24.15
CA HIS A 294 -7.29 -7.66 -23.61
C HIS A 294 -7.49 -7.51 -22.11
N LEU A 295 -6.48 -7.83 -21.30
CA LEU A 295 -6.52 -7.67 -19.85
C LEU A 295 -5.65 -6.48 -19.43
N ASP A 296 -6.28 -5.42 -18.95
CA ASP A 296 -5.64 -4.21 -18.42
C ASP A 296 -5.84 -4.15 -16.90
N VAL A 297 -4.77 -4.34 -16.13
CA VAL A 297 -4.81 -4.34 -14.66
C VAL A 297 -3.92 -3.22 -14.14
N SER A 298 -4.50 -2.32 -13.36
CA SER A 298 -3.77 -1.31 -12.60
C SER A 298 -3.75 -1.70 -11.14
N THR A 299 -2.57 -1.86 -10.55
CA THR A 299 -2.41 -2.17 -9.13
C THR A 299 -1.81 -0.98 -8.36
N ALA A 300 -2.18 -0.87 -7.09
CA ALA A 300 -1.58 0.11 -6.17
C ALA A 300 -1.34 -0.52 -4.79
N GLN A 301 -0.11 -0.37 -4.29
CA GLN A 301 0.30 -0.67 -2.93
C GLN A 301 0.55 0.69 -2.24
N GLU A 302 -0.41 1.14 -1.42
CA GLU A 302 -0.36 2.44 -0.76
C GLU A 302 0.06 2.29 0.71
N HIS A 303 1.31 2.60 1.01
CA HIS A 303 1.88 2.56 2.35
C HIS A 303 1.72 3.91 3.03
N ILE A 304 0.75 4.00 3.96
CA ILE A 304 0.47 5.23 4.71
C ILE A 304 1.19 5.21 6.07
N SER A 305 1.25 4.05 6.71
CA SER A 305 1.82 3.87 8.05
C SER A 305 3.18 3.18 8.04
N PRO A 306 3.99 3.36 9.11
CA PRO A 306 5.32 2.76 9.20
C PRO A 306 5.26 1.24 9.44
N HIS A 307 6.39 0.57 9.18
CA HIS A 307 6.56 -0.88 9.37
C HIS A 307 5.53 -1.71 8.61
N THR A 308 5.10 -1.23 7.44
CA THR A 308 4.12 -1.93 6.62
C THR A 308 4.82 -2.75 5.55
N THR A 309 4.28 -3.95 5.27
CA THR A 309 4.85 -4.87 4.29
C THR A 309 3.86 -5.16 3.17
N SER A 310 4.29 -5.08 1.91
CA SER A 310 3.48 -5.54 0.80
C SER A 310 4.27 -6.38 -0.21
N ASP A 311 3.66 -7.46 -0.69
CA ASP A 311 4.26 -8.34 -1.69
C ASP A 311 3.26 -8.60 -2.82
N LEU A 312 3.58 -8.11 -4.01
CA LEU A 312 2.79 -8.34 -5.21
C LEU A 312 3.52 -9.28 -6.17
N LEU A 313 2.85 -10.37 -6.53
CA LEU A 313 3.30 -11.30 -7.57
C LEU A 313 2.18 -11.57 -8.57
N TYR A 314 2.34 -11.07 -9.80
CA TYR A 314 1.42 -11.35 -10.90
C TYR A 314 2.10 -12.20 -11.97
N ARG A 315 1.50 -13.32 -12.32
CA ARG A 315 1.95 -14.18 -13.41
C ARG A 315 0.90 -14.24 -14.51
N THR A 316 1.31 -14.00 -15.74
CA THR A 316 0.40 -14.07 -16.89
C THR A 316 0.93 -15.01 -17.96
N VAL A 317 0.02 -15.71 -18.63
CA VAL A 317 0.29 -16.54 -19.80
C VAL A 317 -0.60 -16.05 -20.95
N LEU A 318 0.02 -15.75 -22.09
CA LEU A 318 -0.68 -15.18 -23.25
C LEU A 318 -0.54 -16.08 -24.47
N LYS A 319 -1.65 -16.29 -25.19
CA LYS A 319 -1.71 -17.12 -26.39
C LYS A 319 -2.41 -16.40 -27.55
N ASP A 320 -2.15 -16.86 -28.77
CA ASP A 320 -2.72 -16.38 -30.02
C ASP A 320 -2.38 -14.91 -30.30
N ARG A 321 -3.35 -14.00 -30.18
CA ARG A 321 -3.19 -12.55 -30.35
C ARG A 321 -3.69 -11.79 -29.13
N SER A 322 -3.77 -12.45 -27.96
CA SER A 322 -4.17 -11.80 -26.72
C SER A 322 -3.15 -10.76 -26.28
N GLN A 323 -3.63 -9.79 -25.51
CA GLN A 323 -2.81 -8.71 -24.99
C GLN A 323 -3.04 -8.52 -23.51
N THR A 324 -1.97 -8.24 -22.78
CA THR A 324 -2.05 -7.78 -21.40
C THR A 324 -1.37 -6.44 -21.26
N ALA A 325 -1.89 -5.65 -20.34
CA ALA A 325 -1.40 -4.33 -19.99
C ALA A 325 -1.44 -4.24 -18.47
N TRP A 326 -0.29 -4.02 -17.84
CA TRP A 326 -0.19 -3.98 -16.39
C TRP A 326 0.50 -2.70 -15.96
N GLY A 327 -0.12 -1.96 -15.04
CA GLY A 327 0.46 -0.77 -14.42
C GLY A 327 0.42 -0.90 -12.91
N GLY A 328 1.55 -1.27 -12.29
CA GLY A 328 1.61 -1.44 -10.84
C GLY A 328 2.36 -0.30 -10.19
N ASN A 329 1.76 0.31 -9.18
CA ASN A 329 2.38 1.42 -8.45
C ASN A 329 2.57 1.05 -6.99
N ILE A 330 3.74 1.40 -6.46
CA ILE A 330 3.98 1.45 -5.03
C ILE A 330 4.06 2.93 -4.65
N TYR A 331 3.23 3.34 -3.69
CA TYR A 331 3.23 4.67 -3.10
C TYR A 331 3.65 4.55 -1.64
N VAL A 332 4.75 5.19 -1.26
CA VAL A 332 5.23 5.25 0.12
C VAL A 332 5.07 6.69 0.60
N TYR A 333 4.07 6.93 1.44
CA TYR A 333 3.73 8.27 1.92
C TYR A 333 4.71 8.77 3.01
N PRO A 334 4.77 10.08 3.29
CA PRO A 334 5.76 10.67 4.21
C PRO A 334 5.90 10.01 5.59
N SER A 335 4.82 9.46 6.14
CA SER A 335 4.81 8.80 7.46
C SER A 335 5.16 7.30 7.44
N ALA A 336 5.38 6.71 6.26
CA ALA A 336 5.51 5.27 6.09
C ALA A 336 6.96 4.76 6.19
N ASN A 337 7.65 5.12 7.27
CA ASN A 337 9.03 4.71 7.54
C ASN A 337 9.14 3.19 7.73
N HIS A 338 10.29 2.61 7.37
CA HIS A 338 10.53 1.17 7.45
C HIS A 338 9.51 0.32 6.66
N THR A 339 9.06 0.85 5.51
CA THR A 339 8.25 0.09 4.56
C THR A 339 9.09 -0.97 3.87
N ASP A 340 8.56 -2.19 3.76
CA ASP A 340 9.09 -3.25 2.90
C ASP A 340 8.06 -3.54 1.79
N ALA A 341 8.38 -3.19 0.55
CA ALA A 341 7.46 -3.31 -0.56
C ALA A 341 8.12 -4.00 -1.75
N TYR A 342 7.50 -5.07 -2.22
CA TYR A 342 7.93 -5.82 -3.40
C TYR A 342 6.81 -5.90 -4.44
N GLN A 343 7.19 -5.78 -5.71
CA GLN A 343 6.29 -6.04 -6.84
C GLN A 343 7.02 -6.81 -7.93
N LYS A 344 6.35 -7.81 -8.50
CA LYS A 344 6.85 -8.59 -9.63
C LYS A 344 5.72 -8.97 -10.58
N ASN A 345 5.96 -8.76 -11.87
CA ASN A 345 5.08 -9.21 -12.94
C ASN A 345 5.84 -10.07 -13.95
N ASP A 346 5.57 -11.38 -13.96
CA ASP A 346 6.14 -12.33 -14.92
C ASP A 346 5.12 -12.59 -16.04
N ASN A 347 5.55 -12.48 -17.31
CA ASN A 347 4.69 -12.70 -18.47
C ASN A 347 5.30 -13.77 -19.39
N LEU A 348 4.53 -14.82 -19.68
CA LEU A 348 4.90 -15.89 -20.60
C LEU A 348 4.09 -15.78 -21.91
N LEU A 349 4.79 -15.51 -23.01
CA LEU A 349 4.18 -15.42 -24.34
C LEU A 349 4.28 -16.78 -25.06
N LEU A 350 3.13 -17.40 -25.36
CA LEU A 350 3.03 -18.69 -26.06
C LEU A 350 2.85 -18.54 -27.59
N SER A 351 2.76 -17.31 -28.10
CA SER A 351 2.51 -17.04 -29.52
C SER A 351 3.21 -15.77 -29.98
N GLU A 352 3.70 -15.76 -31.22
CA GLU A 352 4.44 -14.61 -31.79
C GLU A 352 3.64 -13.30 -31.81
N ARG A 353 2.30 -13.38 -31.80
CA ARG A 353 1.40 -12.22 -31.84
C ARG A 353 0.80 -11.87 -30.49
N ALA A 354 1.12 -12.62 -29.44
CA ALA A 354 0.77 -12.25 -28.08
C ALA A 354 1.64 -11.08 -27.63
N HIS A 355 1.08 -10.17 -26.83
CA HIS A 355 1.78 -8.95 -26.42
C HIS A 355 1.51 -8.60 -24.96
N ALA A 356 2.54 -8.37 -24.18
CA ALA A 356 2.41 -7.90 -22.79
C ALA A 356 3.10 -6.53 -22.65
N ASP A 357 2.40 -5.57 -22.06
CA ASP A 357 2.96 -4.30 -21.60
C ASP A 357 2.97 -4.28 -20.07
N THR A 358 4.12 -4.01 -19.46
CA THR A 358 4.28 -3.91 -18.00
C THR A 358 4.92 -2.58 -17.65
N LEU A 359 4.27 -1.81 -16.78
CA LEU A 359 4.66 -0.46 -16.37
C LEU A 359 4.72 -0.40 -14.84
N PRO A 360 5.83 -0.81 -14.21
CA PRO A 360 6.02 -0.64 -12.78
C PRO A 360 6.32 0.84 -12.47
N GLY A 361 5.69 1.35 -11.41
CA GLY A 361 5.87 2.67 -10.85
C GLY A 361 6.22 2.57 -9.36
N LEU A 362 7.08 3.47 -8.91
CA LEU A 362 7.46 3.63 -7.51
C LEU A 362 7.55 5.12 -7.21
N GLU A 363 6.80 5.56 -6.22
CA GLU A 363 6.87 6.91 -5.69
C GLU A 363 7.11 6.84 -4.18
N ILE A 364 8.25 7.35 -3.75
CA ILE A 364 8.65 7.41 -2.35
C ILE A 364 8.64 8.88 -1.94
N GLN A 365 7.72 9.21 -1.03
CA GLN A 365 7.63 10.48 -0.33
C GLN A 365 8.00 10.32 1.16
N ALA A 366 8.13 9.08 1.66
CA ALA A 366 8.76 8.82 2.94
C ALA A 366 10.19 9.36 2.92
N HIS A 367 10.46 10.24 3.86
CA HIS A 367 11.83 10.50 4.24
C HIS A 367 12.21 9.36 5.17
N GLU A 368 13.13 8.49 4.76
CA GLU A 368 13.97 7.89 5.79
C GLU A 368 14.63 9.07 6.49
N GLU A 369 14.09 9.44 7.65
CA GLU A 369 14.97 9.75 8.76
C GLU A 369 15.74 8.45 9.00
N GLN A 370 16.76 8.19 8.17
CA GLN A 370 18.02 7.87 8.81
C GLN A 370 18.11 8.92 9.90
N LEU A 371 18.33 8.48 11.13
CA LEU A 371 19.11 9.29 12.03
C LEU A 371 20.53 9.50 11.41
N THR A 372 20.62 10.02 10.18
CA THR A 372 21.37 11.24 9.97
C THR A 372 20.63 12.31 10.76
N MET A 373 20.71 12.24 12.09
CA MET A 373 21.21 13.40 12.78
C MET A 373 22.36 13.85 11.91
N SER A 374 22.24 14.98 11.20
CA SER A 374 23.41 15.58 10.58
C SER A 374 24.45 15.55 11.69
N GLN A 375 25.44 14.65 11.60
CA GLN A 375 26.38 14.50 12.70
C GLN A 375 26.90 15.92 12.93
N PRO A 376 26.73 16.46 14.15
CA PRO A 376 27.06 17.85 14.37
C PRO A 376 28.51 18.03 13.99
N ARG A 377 28.87 19.21 13.49
CA ARG A 377 30.27 19.46 13.20
C ARG A 377 31.01 19.59 14.53
N ILE A 378 31.72 18.55 14.92
CA ILE A 378 32.49 18.51 16.16
C ILE A 378 33.95 18.90 15.89
N ILE A 379 34.44 19.91 16.62
CA ILE A 379 35.86 20.27 16.67
C ILE A 379 36.30 20.20 18.12
N ALA A 380 37.21 19.27 18.42
CA ALA A 380 37.74 19.07 19.76
C ALA A 380 39.15 19.67 19.85
N TYR A 381 39.34 20.63 20.74
CA TYR A 381 40.62 21.27 21.02
C TYR A 381 41.29 20.58 22.20
N MET A 382 42.24 19.71 21.91
CA MET A 382 42.66 18.66 22.84
C MET A 382 44.17 18.66 23.08
N LYS A 383 44.56 18.27 24.30
CA LYS A 383 45.96 17.94 24.57
C LYS A 383 46.26 16.53 24.07
N PRO A 384 47.44 16.27 23.48
CA PRO A 384 47.84 14.93 23.07
C PRO A 384 47.92 13.95 24.24
N VAL A 385 48.29 14.45 25.42
CA VAL A 385 48.43 13.68 26.65
C VAL A 385 47.73 14.43 27.79
N CYS A 386 46.48 14.08 28.06
CA CYS A 386 45.71 14.53 29.23
C CYS A 386 44.55 13.56 29.48
N GLY A 387 44.24 13.27 30.75
CA GLY A 387 43.12 12.42 31.14
C GLY A 387 41.78 12.91 30.56
N TRP A 388 41.38 14.16 30.79
CA TRP A 388 40.15 14.73 30.24
C TRP A 388 40.14 14.73 28.71
N SER A 389 41.30 14.99 28.09
CA SER A 389 41.37 14.93 26.63
C SER A 389 41.15 13.51 26.09
N ASN A 390 41.68 12.50 26.77
CA ASN A 390 41.47 11.11 26.38
C ASN A 390 40.04 10.64 26.70
N GLY A 391 39.46 11.10 27.81
CA GLY A 391 38.06 10.83 28.15
C GLY A 391 37.08 11.30 27.09
N VAL A 392 37.23 12.52 26.58
CA VAL A 392 36.39 13.05 25.49
C VAL A 392 36.57 12.25 24.18
N ARG A 393 37.81 11.86 23.82
CA ARG A 393 38.05 10.99 22.65
C ARG A 393 37.34 9.64 22.80
N ALA A 394 37.39 9.07 24.00
CA ALA A 394 36.74 7.80 24.30
C ALA A 394 35.22 7.89 24.18
N ILE A 395 34.61 9.02 24.57
CA ILE A 395 33.17 9.27 24.36
C ILE A 395 32.83 9.36 22.88
N PHE A 396 33.61 10.10 22.08
CA PHE A 396 33.36 10.14 20.63
C PHE A 396 33.50 8.77 19.97
N ALA A 397 34.48 7.97 20.41
CA ALA A 397 34.63 6.59 19.94
C ALA A 397 33.47 5.67 20.40
N LYS A 398 33.00 5.81 21.64
CA LYS A 398 31.85 5.08 22.21
C LYS A 398 30.59 5.26 21.37
N TYR A 399 30.40 6.44 20.79
CA TYR A 399 29.21 6.83 20.02
C TYR A 399 29.42 6.85 18.50
N ASP A 400 30.59 6.44 18.00
CA ASP A 400 30.95 6.46 16.58
C ASP A 400 30.73 7.85 15.92
N LEU A 401 31.15 8.90 16.64
CA LEU A 401 31.03 10.29 16.20
C LEU A 401 32.27 10.73 15.42
N GLU A 402 32.08 11.29 14.21
CA GLU A 402 33.16 11.95 13.49
C GLU A 402 33.48 13.32 14.11
N TYR A 403 34.77 13.60 14.34
CA TYR A 403 35.22 14.87 14.90
C TYR A 403 36.60 15.28 14.38
N GLU A 404 36.89 16.58 14.41
CA GLU A 404 38.22 17.13 14.14
C GLU A 404 39.01 17.26 15.44
N ASP A 405 40.06 16.45 15.63
CA ASP A 405 40.97 16.52 16.77
C ASP A 405 42.08 17.56 16.53
N ARG A 406 41.99 18.70 17.22
CA ARG A 406 42.95 19.79 17.12
C ARG A 406 43.89 19.80 18.31
N ASP A 407 45.12 19.40 18.07
CA ASP A 407 46.21 19.50 19.04
C ASP A 407 46.50 20.97 19.40
N ILE A 408 46.26 21.33 20.66
CA ILE A 408 46.52 22.69 21.20
C ILE A 408 47.89 22.87 21.87
N ILE A 409 48.70 21.81 21.94
CA ILE A 409 50.04 21.85 22.52
C ILE A 409 51.09 22.03 21.43
N ASN A 410 50.99 21.25 20.35
CA ASN A 410 51.99 21.25 19.29
C ASN A 410 51.66 22.18 18.11
N ASN A 411 50.46 22.77 18.08
CA ASN A 411 50.04 23.70 17.03
C ASN A 411 49.53 25.02 17.61
N GLU A 412 50.33 26.07 17.44
CA GLU A 412 50.04 27.41 17.98
C GLU A 412 48.79 28.05 17.35
N ASN A 413 48.47 27.75 16.09
CA ASN A 413 47.27 28.30 15.44
C ASN A 413 46.00 27.71 16.06
N ASN A 414 45.99 26.39 16.31
CA ASN A 414 44.88 25.71 16.99
C ASN A 414 44.68 26.28 18.41
N TYR A 415 45.77 26.50 19.14
CA TYR A 415 45.73 27.12 20.46
C TYR A 415 45.15 28.54 20.43
N ARG A 416 45.61 29.40 19.51
CA ARG A 416 45.10 30.78 19.37
C ARG A 416 43.61 30.80 19.02
N GLU A 417 43.17 29.91 18.13
CA GLU A 417 41.74 29.79 17.76
C GLU A 417 40.89 29.33 18.95
N MET A 418 41.36 28.32 19.69
CA MET A 418 40.70 27.84 20.91
C MET A 418 40.55 28.98 21.93
N VAL A 419 41.64 29.70 22.25
CA VAL A 419 41.62 30.83 23.21
C VAL A 419 40.65 31.92 22.75
N GLN A 420 40.59 32.22 21.45
CA GLN A 420 39.67 33.22 20.90
C GLN A 420 38.20 32.82 21.09
N LYS A 421 37.88 31.53 20.89
CA LYS A 421 36.51 30.99 21.00
C LYS A 421 36.06 30.78 22.45
N THR A 422 36.94 30.26 23.30
CA THR A 422 36.59 29.75 24.63
C THR A 422 37.03 30.67 25.76
N ARG A 423 38.01 31.55 25.51
CA ARG A 423 38.75 32.32 26.53
C ARG A 423 39.49 31.46 27.56
N GLN A 424 39.65 30.16 27.30
CA GLN A 424 40.39 29.24 28.14
C GLN A 424 41.83 29.08 27.68
N SER A 425 42.74 28.76 28.60
CA SER A 425 44.15 28.52 28.33
C SER A 425 44.49 27.07 28.63
N TYR A 426 44.87 26.31 27.58
CA TYR A 426 45.24 24.90 27.68
C TYR A 426 44.23 24.06 28.48
N GLN A 427 42.93 24.27 28.26
CA GLN A 427 41.90 23.37 28.76
C GLN A 427 41.23 22.68 27.58
N PRO A 428 40.82 21.41 27.72
CA PRO A 428 40.05 20.72 26.69
C PRO A 428 38.73 21.47 26.44
N CYS A 429 38.45 21.75 25.17
CA CYS A 429 37.23 22.42 24.75
C CYS A 429 36.65 21.71 23.53
N VAL A 430 35.34 21.57 23.47
CA VAL A 430 34.63 20.93 22.35
C VAL A 430 33.66 21.94 21.75
N GLN A 431 33.79 22.18 20.45
CA GLN A 431 32.79 22.92 19.68
C GLN A 431 31.88 21.91 18.99
N ILE A 432 30.57 22.06 19.18
CA ILE A 432 29.52 21.26 18.55
C ILE A 432 28.62 22.25 17.81
N ASP A 433 28.72 22.27 16.48
CA ASP A 433 28.13 23.29 15.62
C ASP A 433 28.49 24.72 16.08
N ASP A 434 27.52 25.49 16.58
CA ASP A 434 27.70 26.87 17.04
C ASP A 434 27.96 26.98 18.56
N ILE A 435 27.86 25.86 19.30
CA ILE A 435 28.01 25.82 20.75
C ILE A 435 29.44 25.41 21.12
N VAL A 436 30.01 26.06 22.13
CA VAL A 436 31.35 25.79 22.63
C VAL A 436 31.26 25.37 24.09
N LEU A 437 31.62 24.12 24.35
CA LEU A 437 31.84 23.58 25.68
C LEU A 437 33.30 23.83 26.06
N ALA A 438 33.53 24.53 27.16
CA ALA A 438 34.85 24.95 27.59
C ALA A 438 35.20 24.31 28.93
N ASP A 439 36.45 23.85 29.06
CA ASP A 439 36.95 23.17 30.27
C ASP A 439 36.14 21.93 30.63
N VAL A 440 36.11 20.96 29.71
CA VAL A 440 35.26 19.76 29.80
C VAL A 440 36.03 18.44 29.88
N SER A 441 35.48 17.54 30.68
CA SER A 441 35.77 16.11 30.75
C SER A 441 34.95 15.30 29.74
N GLY A 442 35.21 13.99 29.63
CA GLY A 442 34.40 13.09 28.82
C GLY A 442 32.96 12.99 29.33
N ASP A 443 32.78 12.88 30.66
CA ASP A 443 31.44 12.75 31.27
C ASP A 443 30.55 13.96 30.94
N GLU A 444 31.09 15.18 31.01
CA GLU A 444 30.35 16.40 30.71
C GLU A 444 29.98 16.52 29.22
N VAL A 445 30.84 16.01 28.34
CA VAL A 445 30.53 15.93 26.90
C VAL A 445 29.45 14.90 26.64
N GLU A 446 29.50 13.72 27.28
CA GLU A 446 28.47 12.69 27.14
C GLU A 446 27.11 13.16 27.67
N GLU A 447 27.08 13.80 28.84
CA GLU A 447 25.85 14.37 29.42
C GLU A 447 25.22 15.40 28.48
N TYR A 448 26.03 16.29 27.90
CA TYR A 448 25.56 17.28 26.93
C TYR A 448 25.01 16.63 25.64
N LEU A 449 25.73 15.66 25.08
CA LEU A 449 25.30 14.97 23.86
C LEU A 449 23.96 14.25 24.07
N ILE A 450 23.74 13.68 25.26
CA ILE A 450 22.47 13.02 25.62
C ILE A 450 21.38 14.06 25.87
N SER A 451 21.66 15.15 26.59
CA SER A 451 20.65 16.16 26.95
C SER A 451 20.12 16.90 25.73
N GLU A 452 20.97 17.15 24.73
CA GLU A 452 20.60 17.78 23.46
C GLU A 452 20.06 16.78 22.43
N GLY A 453 19.97 15.49 22.79
CA GLY A 453 19.47 14.43 21.91
C GLY A 453 20.38 14.11 20.73
N ILE A 454 21.67 14.49 20.79
CA ILE A 454 22.70 14.22 19.77
C ILE A 454 23.07 12.74 19.73
N VAL A 455 23.02 12.07 20.89
CA VAL A 455 23.20 10.62 21.01
C VAL A 455 22.17 10.05 21.98
N GLN A 456 21.93 8.73 21.92
CA GLN A 456 21.11 8.02 22.91
C GLN A 456 21.98 7.44 24.03
N THR A 457 21.41 7.14 25.20
CA THR A 457 22.15 6.48 26.29
C THR A 457 22.69 5.12 25.84
N SER A 458 23.97 4.84 26.10
CA SER A 458 24.63 3.58 25.71
C SER A 458 25.29 2.91 26.92
N GLU A 459 25.11 1.59 27.04
CA GLU A 459 25.73 0.74 28.06
C GLU A 459 27.18 0.33 27.70
N ALA A 460 27.71 0.78 26.55
CA ALA A 460 29.08 0.48 26.16
C ALA A 460 30.10 1.12 27.11
N GLU A 461 31.09 0.35 27.55
CA GLU A 461 32.19 0.83 28.38
C GLU A 461 33.26 1.55 27.52
N THR A 462 33.86 2.61 28.07
CA THR A 462 35.03 3.27 27.47
C THR A 462 36.32 2.54 27.85
N ASP A 463 37.33 2.62 26.97
CA ASP A 463 38.64 2.00 27.17
C ASP A 463 39.54 2.76 28.16
N VAL A 464 39.19 4.01 28.48
CA VAL A 464 39.85 4.87 29.48
C VAL A 464 38.84 5.57 30.38
N PRO A 465 39.23 6.01 31.61
CA PRO A 465 38.40 6.85 32.45
C PRO A 465 38.00 8.15 31.75
N THR A 466 36.73 8.50 31.83
CA THR A 466 36.11 9.65 31.13
C THR A 466 36.27 10.96 31.91
N ASP A 467 36.38 10.90 33.24
CA ASP A 467 36.70 12.03 34.12
C ASP A 467 38.01 11.79 34.90
N GLN A 468 39.14 12.01 34.24
CA GLN A 468 40.47 12.01 34.86
C GLN A 468 41.19 13.33 34.60
N ALA A 469 41.59 14.05 35.65
CA ALA A 469 42.26 15.34 35.50
C ALA A 469 43.55 15.27 34.64
N CYS A 470 43.88 16.36 33.93
CA CYS A 470 45.18 16.48 33.27
C CYS A 470 46.31 16.54 34.31
N GLU A 471 47.40 15.81 34.10
CA GLU A 471 48.65 16.03 34.85
C GLU A 471 49.35 17.29 34.28
N ASP A 472 49.49 18.32 35.13
CA ASP A 472 50.15 19.63 34.93
C ASP A 472 49.63 20.60 33.83
N HIS A 473 49.42 21.86 34.24
CA HIS A 473 49.03 22.99 33.38
C HIS A 473 50.27 23.75 32.87
N GLY A 474 50.78 23.37 31.69
CA GLY A 474 51.69 24.21 30.88
C GLY A 474 52.96 23.52 30.38
N PRO A 475 53.60 24.04 29.32
CA PRO A 475 54.77 23.41 28.72
C PRO A 475 55.96 23.43 29.69
N SER A 476 56.48 22.25 30.03
CA SER A 476 57.82 22.10 30.59
C SER A 476 58.82 22.70 29.61
N ALA A 477 59.58 23.70 30.06
CA ALA A 477 60.55 24.45 29.27
C ALA A 477 61.49 23.52 28.46
N VAL A 478 61.35 23.55 27.12
CA VAL A 478 62.36 22.97 26.22
C VAL A 478 63.53 23.94 26.16
N ASN A 479 64.66 23.50 26.71
CA ASN A 479 65.92 24.22 26.81
C ASN A 479 66.54 24.38 25.40
N ILE A 480 66.42 25.56 24.80
CA ILE A 480 67.07 25.87 23.51
C ILE A 480 68.50 26.34 23.81
N GLY A 481 69.45 25.43 23.69
CA GLY A 481 70.87 25.75 23.70
C GLY A 481 71.26 26.55 22.46
N PHE A 482 71.82 27.75 22.66
CA PHE A 482 72.47 28.53 21.61
C PHE A 482 73.83 27.91 21.22
N PRO A 483 74.18 27.79 19.93
CA PRO A 483 75.56 27.61 19.50
C PRO A 483 76.26 28.98 19.42
N SER A 484 77.46 29.04 19.97
CA SER A 484 78.37 30.19 19.97
C SER A 484 79.07 30.37 18.61
N THR A 485 78.83 31.50 17.92
CA THR A 485 79.78 32.58 17.53
C THR A 485 79.17 33.44 16.43
#